data_AF-A0A2E6KWC2-F1
#
_entry.id   AF-A0A2E6KWC2-F1
#
_cell.length_a   1.000
_cell.length_b   1.000
_cell.length_c   1.000
_cell.angle_alpha   90.00
_cell.angle_beta   90.00
_cell.angle_gamma   90.00
#
_symmetry.space_group_name_H-M   'P 1'
#
loop_
_entity.id
_entity.type
_entity.pdbx_description
1 polymer ?
#
loop_
_entity_poly.entity_id
_entity_poly.type
_entity_poly.pdbx_seq_one_letter_code
_entity_poly.pdbx_strand_id
1 'polypeptide(L)' 'MGLMRGLVLAAIALLPGLFLGLLAYILLGGNTNSTDSSDFMFLPCYGVPMLFIGAAFILGMRGDPEVE' A
#
# COMPACT_ATOMS: atom_id res chain seq x y z
N MET A 1 -10.75 -11.90 16.99
CA MET A 1 -10.51 -10.45 16.76
C MET A 1 -9.54 -10.14 15.61
N GLY A 2 -8.76 -11.10 15.09
CA GLY A 2 -7.74 -10.83 14.06
C GLY A 2 -8.27 -10.27 12.73
N LEU A 3 -9.49 -10.60 12.31
CA LEU A 3 -10.04 -10.14 11.03
C LEU A 3 -10.42 -8.65 11.06
N MET A 4 -11.04 -8.18 12.15
CA MET A 4 -11.28 -6.74 12.37
C MET A 4 -9.96 -5.97 12.50
N ARG A 5 -8.97 -6.52 13.19
CA ARG A 5 -7.65 -5.89 13.34
C ARG A 5 -6.90 -5.79 12.00
N GLY A 6 -6.93 -6.85 11.20
CA GLY A 6 -6.41 -6.86 9.84
C GLY A 6 -7.03 -5.78 8.97
N LEU A 7 -8.36 -5.64 8.98
CA LEU A 7 -9.06 -4.60 8.22
C LEU A 7 -8.69 -3.19 8.66
N VAL A 8 -8.60 -2.94 9.97
CA VAL A 8 -8.21 -1.63 10.51
C VAL A 8 -6.78 -1.28 10.12
N LEU A 9 -5.83 -2.21 10.25
CA LEU A 9 -4.45 -1.98 9.84
C LEU A 9 -4.32 -1.78 8.32
N ALA A 10 -5.07 -2.55 7.53
CA ALA A 10 -5.13 -2.38 6.08
C ALA A 10 -5.67 -0.99 5.68
N ALA A 11 -6.71 -0.50 6.37
CA ALA A 11 -7.26 0.83 6.14
C ALA A 11 -6.27 1.95 6.52
N ILE A 12 -5.57 1.81 7.64
CA ILE A 12 -4.52 2.75 8.06
C ILE A 12 -3.35 2.71 7.07
N ALA A 13 -2.98 1.54 6.57
CA ALA A 13 -1.89 1.33 5.62
C ALA A 13 -2.18 1.84 4.21
N LEU A 14 -3.43 2.18 3.89
CA LEU A 14 -3.84 2.69 2.58
C LEU A 14 -3.17 4.04 2.28
N LEU A 15 -3.14 4.95 3.25
CA LEU A 15 -2.52 6.27 3.11
C LEU A 15 -0.99 6.17 2.86
N PRO A 16 -0.19 5.52 3.73
CA PRO A 16 1.24 5.39 3.50
C PRO A 16 1.56 4.53 2.27
N GLY A 17 0.73 3.53 1.94
CA GLY A 17 0.88 2.73 0.73
C GLY A 17 0.73 3.56 -0.54
N LEU A 18 -0.22 4.50 -0.58
CA LEU A 18 -0.37 5.46 -1.68
C LEU A 18 0.83 6.39 -1.81
N PHE A 19 1.34 6.92 -0.70
CA PHE A 19 2.55 7.76 -0.71
C PHE A 19 3.77 6.98 -1.22
N LEU A 20 3.93 5.72 -0.82
CA LEU A 20 5.00 4.85 -1.30
C LEU A 20 4.85 4.51 -2.79
N GLY A 21 3.63 4.28 -3.27
CA GLY A 21 3.35 4.08 -4.70
C GLY A 21 3.70 5.32 -5.53
N LEU A 22 3.34 6.51 -5.06
CA LEU A 22 3.70 7.77 -5.69
C LEU A 22 5.23 7.99 -5.69
N LEU A 23 5.89 7.70 -4.58
CA LEU A 23 7.34 7.80 -4.47
C LEU A 23 8.04 6.84 -5.44
N ALA A 24 7.56 5.60 -5.54
CA ALA A 24 8.05 4.63 -6.52
C ALA A 24 7.82 5.10 -7.96
N TYR A 25 6.65 5.69 -8.26
CA TYR A 25 6.35 6.25 -9.58
C TYR A 25 7.36 7.33 -9.98
N ILE A 26 7.69 8.26 -9.07
CA ILE A 26 8.68 9.31 -9.33
C ILE A 26 10.09 8.71 -9.52
N LEU A 27 10.48 7.76 -8.68
CA LEU A 27 11.80 7.12 -8.77
C LEU A 27 11.99 6.31 -10.06
N LEU A 28 10.92 5.71 -10.59
CA LEU A 28 10.94 4.98 -11.86
C LEU A 28 10.86 5.90 -13.09
N GLY A 29 10.79 7.22 -12.91
CA GLY A 29 10.75 8.20 -14.01
C GLY A 29 9.35 8.44 -14.57
N GLY A 30 8.31 8.21 -13.78
CA GLY A 30 6.93 8.50 -14.16
C GLY A 30 6.72 9.97 -14.52
N ASN A 31 5.89 10.23 -15.54
CA ASN A 31 5.59 11.58 -16.00
C ASN A 31 4.69 12.31 -14.99
N THR A 32 5.18 13.38 -14.36
CA THR A 32 4.41 14.18 -13.39
C THR A 32 3.74 15.42 -14.01
N ASN A 33 3.94 15.67 -15.30
CA ASN A 33 3.40 16.83 -16.01
C ASN A 33 2.13 16.52 -16.83
N SER A 34 1.75 15.24 -16.88
CA SER A 34 0.60 14.76 -17.63
C SER A 34 -0.30 13.98 -16.68
N THR A 35 -1.61 14.23 -16.78
CA THR A 35 -2.64 13.50 -16.02
C THR A 35 -3.28 12.41 -16.86
N ASP A 36 -2.66 12.07 -18.00
CA ASP A 36 -3.23 11.13 -18.95
C ASP A 36 -3.17 9.70 -18.39
N SER A 37 -4.26 8.96 -18.53
CA SER A 37 -4.40 7.62 -17.92
C SER A 37 -3.41 6.62 -18.53
N SER A 38 -2.92 6.89 -19.74
CA SER A 38 -1.89 6.13 -20.45
C SER A 38 -0.49 6.29 -19.89
N ASP A 39 -0.20 7.37 -19.17
CA ASP A 39 1.12 7.62 -18.58
C ASP A 39 1.27 6.93 -17.20
N PHE A 40 0.17 6.41 -16.64
CA PHE A 40 0.20 5.71 -15.36
C PHE A 40 0.86 4.34 -15.50
N MET A 41 1.96 4.18 -14.78
CA MET A 41 2.82 3.01 -14.88
C MET A 41 2.28 1.69 -14.30
N PHE A 42 1.00 1.43 -14.02
CA PHE A 42 0.48 0.19 -13.40
C PHE A 42 1.19 -0.37 -12.13
N LEU A 43 2.45 -0.82 -12.21
CA LEU A 43 3.27 -1.41 -11.16
C LEU A 43 3.47 -0.50 -9.93
N PRO A 44 3.96 0.75 -10.03
CA PRO A 44 4.05 1.65 -8.86
C PRO A 44 2.66 2.14 -8.41
N CYS A 45 1.71 2.28 -9.33
CA CYS A 45 0.39 2.87 -9.07
C CYS A 45 -0.57 1.92 -8.33
N TYR A 46 -0.49 0.62 -8.62
CA TYR A 46 -1.38 -0.41 -8.07
C TYR A 46 -0.62 -1.51 -7.35
N GLY A 47 0.54 -1.92 -7.87
CA GLY A 47 1.33 -3.00 -7.28
C GLY A 47 1.86 -2.63 -5.90
N VAL A 48 2.54 -1.48 -5.78
CA VAL A 48 3.13 -1.04 -4.49
C VAL A 48 2.06 -0.81 -3.41
N PRO A 49 0.96 -0.08 -3.65
CA PRO A 49 -0.09 0.10 -2.65
C PRO A 49 -0.75 -1.23 -2.26
N MET A 50 -1.04 -2.11 -3.23
CA MET A 50 -1.72 -3.37 -2.92
C MET A 50 -0.84 -4.33 -2.12
N LEU A 51 0.46 -4.39 -2.40
CA LEU A 51 1.42 -5.17 -1.61
C LEU A 51 1.52 -4.64 -0.18
N PHE A 52 1.54 -3.32 0.00
CA PHE A 52 1.63 -2.71 1.32
C PHE A 52 0.37 -2.96 2.17
N ILE A 53 -0.81 -2.80 1.57
CA ILE A 53 -2.10 -3.09 2.20
C ILE A 53 -2.22 -4.58 2.52
N GLY A 54 -1.84 -5.47 1.59
CA GLY A 54 -1.86 -6.91 1.78
C GLY A 54 -0.92 -7.36 2.90
N ALA A 55 0.29 -6.80 2.96
CA ALA A 55 1.24 -7.08 4.03
C ALA A 55 0.69 -6.64 5.40
N ALA A 56 0.14 -5.42 5.48
CA ALA A 56 -0.48 -4.90 6.71
C ALA A 56 -1.69 -5.74 7.16
N PHE A 57 -2.50 -6.21 6.20
CA PHE A 57 -3.62 -7.09 6.46
C PHE A 57 -3.18 -8.45 7.03
N ILE A 58 -2.18 -9.10 6.40
CA ILE A 58 -1.61 -10.37 6.87
C ILE A 58 -0.99 -10.19 8.25
N LEU A 59 -0.29 -9.08 8.49
CA LEU A 59 0.28 -8.74 9.79
C LEU A 59 -0.81 -8.54 10.85
N GLY A 60 -1.93 -7.91 10.53
CA GLY A 60 -3.04 -7.75 11.46
C GLY A 60 -3.83 -9.03 11.72
N MET A 61 -3.80 -9.96 10.78
CA MET A 61 -4.35 -11.31 10.95
C MET A 61 -3.45 -12.21 11.81
N ARG A 62 -2.12 -12.02 11.72
CA ARG A 62 -1.18 -12.59 12.68
C ARG A 62 -1.41 -11.89 14.02
N GLY A 63 -2.15 -12.54 14.92
CA GLY A 63 -2.33 -12.06 16.30
C GLY A 63 -0.98 -11.76 16.96
N ASP A 64 -0.99 -10.89 17.98
CA ASP A 64 0.23 -10.52 18.70
C ASP A 64 1.04 -11.77 19.06
N PRO A 65 2.37 -11.81 18.88
CA PRO A 65 3.16 -12.54 19.84
C PRO A 65 2.84 -11.88 21.19
N GLU A 66 2.29 -12.65 22.13
CA GLU A 66 2.08 -12.24 23.52
C GLU A 66 3.24 -11.34 23.96
N VAL A 67 2.98 -10.04 24.10
CA VAL A 67 3.89 -9.15 24.82
C VAL A 67 3.60 -9.48 26.27
N GLU A 68 4.34 -10.43 26.81
CA GLU A 68 4.51 -10.62 28.25
C GLU A 68 5.15 -9.38 28.88
#